data_AF-A0A966RAE1-F1
#
_entry.id   AF-A0A966RAE1-F1
#
_cell.length_a   1.000
_cell.length_b   1.000
_cell.length_c   1.000
_cell.angle_alpha   90.00
_cell.angle_beta   90.00
_cell.angle_gamma   90.00
#
_symmetry.space_group_name_H-M   'P 1'
#
loop_
_entity.id
_entity.type
_entity.pdbx_description
1 polymer ?
#
loop_
_entity_poly.entity_id
_entity_poly.type
_entity_poly.pdbx_seq_one_letter_code
_entity_poly.pdbx_strand_id
1 'polypeptide(L)'
;RVTPETFAPEPADLYYRHIFAHKIDAAPEIVASLRDWRKARFFNAVSAHYEVKGFLAVLSGIAADDALAASAGLSADQRRAINDRVPWTRLLPCERDTAEVLKNFDQYVFKSSSGYGGHTVFIGSEWGSDLGDNSTQARLRALMRVHDSVTPKDFLAWIATSPGVWVIQQRVSGRRHRSKVITASRDVIEVDGFVDASVFLNAGAPPLCGGGVSRFAAGPLVNIGTGGGLAPFAVC
;
A
#
# COMPACT_ATOMS: atom_id res chain seq x y z
N ARG A 1 27.54 5.29 -25.27
CA ARG A 1 26.13 5.13 -24.82
C ARG A 1 25.63 3.86 -25.48
N VAL A 2 25.27 2.83 -24.70
CA VAL A 2 24.62 1.64 -25.24
C VAL A 2 23.23 2.06 -25.71
N THR A 3 22.92 1.83 -26.98
CA THR A 3 21.55 1.95 -27.52
C THR A 3 20.89 0.58 -27.44
N PRO A 4 19.55 0.47 -27.32
CA PRO A 4 18.86 -0.83 -27.29
C PRO A 4 19.24 -1.75 -28.46
N GLU A 5 19.54 -1.14 -29.61
CA GLU A 5 19.91 -1.79 -30.87
C GLU A 5 21.32 -2.41 -30.87
N THR A 6 22.20 -1.97 -29.96
CA THR A 6 23.59 -2.46 -29.84
C THR A 6 23.80 -3.33 -28.60
N PHE A 7 22.75 -3.56 -27.81
CA PHE A 7 22.81 -4.37 -26.61
C PHE A 7 22.57 -5.83 -26.97
N ALA A 8 23.62 -6.64 -26.91
CA ALA A 8 23.50 -8.09 -26.84
C ALA A 8 23.41 -8.48 -25.35
N PRO A 9 22.22 -8.76 -24.80
CA PRO A 9 22.11 -9.18 -23.41
C PRO A 9 22.87 -10.48 -23.23
N GLU A 10 23.79 -10.51 -22.26
CA GLU A 10 24.27 -11.77 -21.74
C GLU A 10 23.09 -12.55 -21.13
N PRO A 11 23.03 -13.88 -21.33
CA PRO A 11 21.97 -14.68 -20.72
C PRO A 11 22.07 -14.56 -19.19
N ALA A 12 21.07 -13.95 -18.58
CA ALA A 12 21.00 -13.86 -17.13
C ALA A 12 20.51 -15.20 -16.56
N ASP A 13 21.12 -15.63 -15.46
CA ASP A 13 20.66 -16.81 -14.74
C ASP A 13 19.38 -16.56 -13.95
N LEU A 14 19.10 -15.31 -13.61
CA LEU A 14 17.96 -14.90 -12.80
C LEU A 14 17.54 -13.47 -13.13
N TYR A 15 16.23 -13.24 -13.20
CA TYR A 15 15.63 -11.92 -13.34
C TYR A 15 14.88 -11.54 -12.07
N TYR A 16 15.48 -10.69 -11.23
CA TYR A 16 14.79 -10.19 -10.04
C TYR A 16 13.95 -8.96 -10.37
N ARG A 17 12.61 -9.07 -10.32
CA ARG A 17 11.72 -7.99 -10.72
C ARG A 17 11.40 -7.05 -9.55
N HIS A 18 11.43 -5.76 -9.86
CA HIS A 18 10.92 -4.67 -9.02
C HIS A 18 9.75 -3.92 -9.68
N ILE A 19 9.14 -4.51 -10.71
CA ILE A 19 8.02 -3.96 -11.46
C ILE A 19 6.78 -4.80 -11.19
N PHE A 20 5.65 -4.15 -10.90
CA PHE A 20 4.36 -4.81 -10.72
C PHE A 20 3.84 -5.38 -12.05
N ALA A 21 3.21 -6.55 -12.02
CA ALA A 21 2.75 -7.23 -13.22
C ALA A 21 1.75 -6.40 -14.02
N HIS A 22 0.84 -5.70 -13.32
CA HIS A 22 -0.16 -4.80 -13.94
C HIS A 22 0.43 -3.55 -14.62
N LYS A 23 1.76 -3.36 -14.58
CA LYS A 23 2.47 -2.29 -15.32
C LYS A 23 3.18 -2.81 -16.57
N ILE A 24 3.12 -4.12 -16.83
CA ILE A 24 3.86 -4.81 -17.90
C ILE A 24 2.99 -5.03 -19.15
N ASP A 25 1.77 -4.49 -19.19
CA ASP A 25 0.77 -4.71 -20.24
C ASP A 25 1.26 -4.40 -21.67
N ALA A 26 2.32 -3.59 -21.85
CA ALA A 26 2.90 -3.29 -23.15
C ALA A 26 3.88 -4.35 -23.69
N ALA A 27 4.12 -5.46 -22.97
CA ALA A 27 5.09 -6.49 -23.36
C ALA A 27 4.53 -7.92 -23.20
N PRO A 28 3.73 -8.41 -24.16
CA PRO A 28 3.06 -9.72 -24.09
C PRO A 28 4.01 -10.90 -23.82
N GLU A 29 5.23 -10.83 -24.34
CA GLU A 29 6.27 -11.86 -24.17
C GLU A 29 6.77 -11.96 -22.71
N ILE A 30 6.89 -10.81 -22.04
CA ILE A 30 7.25 -10.75 -20.61
C ILE A 30 6.07 -11.28 -19.80
N VAL A 31 4.84 -10.87 -20.13
CA VAL A 31 3.62 -11.37 -19.45
C VAL A 31 3.50 -12.89 -19.58
N ALA A 32 3.78 -13.46 -20.75
CA ALA A 32 3.80 -14.91 -20.94
C ALA A 32 4.88 -15.58 -20.08
N SER A 33 6.08 -14.99 -20.03
CA SER A 33 7.20 -15.48 -19.21
C SER A 33 6.90 -15.43 -17.71
N LEU A 34 6.11 -14.47 -17.25
CA LEU A 34 5.68 -14.36 -15.85
C LEU A 34 4.68 -15.46 -15.45
N ARG A 35 3.95 -16.07 -16.39
CA ARG A 35 3.05 -17.20 -16.11
C ARG A 35 3.85 -18.46 -15.79
N ASP A 36 4.96 -18.68 -16.48
CA ASP A 36 5.92 -19.74 -16.21
C ASP A 36 7.22 -19.17 -15.62
N TRP A 37 7.06 -18.41 -14.53
CA TRP A 37 8.14 -17.65 -13.90
C TRP A 37 9.35 -18.52 -13.49
N ARG A 38 9.14 -19.81 -13.20
CA ARG A 38 10.23 -20.73 -12.84
C ARG A 38 11.10 -21.04 -14.06
N LYS A 39 10.48 -21.39 -15.20
CA LYS A 39 11.20 -21.63 -16.45
C LYS A 39 11.89 -20.37 -16.95
N ALA A 40 11.22 -19.22 -16.81
CA ALA A 40 11.77 -17.92 -17.18
C ALA A 40 12.71 -17.32 -16.12
N ARG A 41 12.90 -18.00 -14.97
CA ARG A 41 13.80 -17.60 -13.88
C ARG A 41 13.52 -16.19 -13.34
N PHE A 42 12.24 -15.79 -13.28
CA PHE A 42 11.77 -14.53 -12.70
C PHE A 42 11.56 -14.65 -11.20
N PHE A 43 12.20 -13.78 -10.41
CA PHE A 43 12.09 -13.75 -8.96
C PHE A 43 11.41 -12.50 -8.45
N ASN A 44 10.67 -12.74 -7.36
CA ASN A 44 9.29 -12.30 -7.11
C ASN A 44 8.32 -12.85 -8.17
N ALA A 45 7.68 -13.99 -7.91
CA ALA A 45 6.58 -14.46 -8.78
C ALA A 45 5.41 -13.45 -8.77
N VAL A 46 4.60 -13.42 -9.83
CA VAL A 46 3.37 -12.60 -9.84
C VAL A 46 2.45 -13.13 -8.76
N SER A 47 2.15 -12.29 -7.77
CA SER A 47 1.26 -12.68 -6.69
C SER A 47 0.53 -11.50 -6.08
N ALA A 48 -0.79 -11.63 -5.91
CA ALA A 48 -1.65 -10.54 -5.50
C ALA A 48 -1.26 -9.92 -4.14
N HIS A 49 -0.74 -10.75 -3.21
CA HIS A 49 -0.32 -10.28 -1.88
C HIS A 49 0.88 -9.33 -1.90
N TYR A 50 1.66 -9.31 -2.99
CA TYR A 50 2.76 -8.37 -3.17
C TYR A 50 2.38 -7.13 -3.99
N GLU A 51 1.25 -7.16 -4.69
CA GLU A 51 1.00 -6.20 -5.77
C GLU A 51 -0.21 -5.29 -5.55
N VAL A 52 -1.22 -5.76 -4.82
CA VAL A 52 -2.49 -5.02 -4.69
C VAL A 52 -3.02 -5.04 -3.27
N LYS A 53 -3.41 -3.87 -2.75
CA LYS A 53 -3.98 -3.75 -1.39
C LYS A 53 -5.34 -4.43 -1.28
N GLY A 54 -6.04 -4.61 -2.40
CA GLY A 54 -7.30 -5.34 -2.48
C GLY A 54 -7.19 -6.77 -1.95
N PHE A 55 -6.01 -7.40 -1.98
CA PHE A 55 -5.81 -8.69 -1.35
C PHE A 55 -6.04 -8.67 0.16
N LEU A 56 -5.67 -7.57 0.85
CA LEU A 56 -5.97 -7.40 2.29
C LEU A 56 -7.48 -7.29 2.55
N ALA A 57 -8.22 -6.67 1.64
CA ALA A 57 -9.67 -6.61 1.71
C ALA A 57 -10.30 -8.01 1.59
N VAL A 58 -9.81 -8.82 0.65
CA VAL A 58 -10.25 -10.21 0.46
C VAL A 58 -9.91 -11.04 1.70
N LEU A 59 -8.68 -10.98 2.21
CA LEU A 59 -8.29 -11.71 3.43
C LEU A 59 -9.14 -11.32 4.64
N SER A 60 -9.32 -10.00 4.88
CA SER A 60 -10.14 -9.50 5.99
C SER A 60 -11.63 -9.83 5.81
N GLY A 61 -12.12 -9.94 4.57
CA GLY A 61 -13.48 -10.37 4.27
C GLY A 61 -13.68 -11.86 4.57
N ILE A 62 -12.82 -12.71 4.00
CA ILE A 62 -12.85 -14.17 4.21
C ILE A 62 -12.75 -14.50 5.70
N ALA A 63 -11.84 -13.87 6.44
CA ALA A 63 -11.66 -14.16 7.87
C ALA A 63 -12.83 -13.68 8.74
N ALA A 64 -13.67 -12.77 8.25
CA ALA A 64 -14.84 -12.27 8.95
C ALA A 64 -16.10 -13.12 8.74
N ASP A 65 -16.12 -14.04 7.76
CA ASP A 65 -17.27 -14.84 7.37
C ASP A 65 -16.97 -16.35 7.50
N ASP A 66 -17.78 -17.07 8.26
CA ASP A 66 -17.57 -18.50 8.54
C ASP A 66 -17.61 -19.36 7.29
N ALA A 67 -18.56 -19.09 6.38
CA ALA A 67 -18.75 -19.86 5.17
C ALA A 67 -17.63 -19.59 4.16
N LEU A 68 -17.21 -18.33 4.02
CA LEU A 68 -16.07 -17.98 3.16
C LEU A 68 -14.76 -18.53 3.72
N ALA A 69 -14.54 -18.46 5.04
CA ALA A 69 -13.36 -19.04 5.68
C ALA A 69 -13.28 -20.56 5.45
N ALA A 70 -14.40 -21.27 5.61
CA ALA A 70 -14.50 -22.70 5.34
C ALA A 70 -14.25 -23.00 3.85
N SER A 71 -14.87 -22.25 2.95
CA SER A 71 -14.67 -22.41 1.49
C SER A 71 -13.24 -22.11 1.05
N ALA A 72 -12.55 -21.20 1.74
CA ALA A 72 -11.15 -20.89 1.48
C ALA A 72 -10.17 -21.88 2.14
N GLY A 73 -10.69 -22.85 2.91
CA GLY A 73 -9.88 -23.84 3.61
C GLY A 73 -9.03 -23.26 4.75
N LEU A 74 -9.45 -22.13 5.34
CA LEU A 74 -8.74 -21.54 6.47
C LEU A 74 -8.97 -22.34 7.74
N SER A 75 -7.88 -22.71 8.42
CA SER A 75 -7.98 -23.24 9.78
C SER A 75 -8.42 -22.16 10.76
N ALA A 76 -8.93 -22.58 11.92
CA ALA A 76 -9.30 -21.66 13.00
C ALA A 76 -8.10 -20.79 13.45
N ASP A 77 -6.89 -21.36 13.47
CA ASP A 77 -5.67 -20.64 13.82
C ASP A 77 -5.28 -19.60 12.77
N GLN A 78 -5.38 -19.94 11.48
CA GLN A 78 -5.13 -19.00 10.39
C GLN A 78 -6.14 -17.85 10.42
N ARG A 79 -7.41 -18.17 10.63
CA ARG A 79 -8.47 -17.17 10.73
C ARG A 79 -8.25 -16.22 11.90
N ARG A 80 -7.93 -16.76 13.09
CA ARG A 80 -7.55 -15.94 14.26
C ARG A 80 -6.35 -15.06 13.94
N ALA A 81 -5.31 -15.64 13.34
CA ALA A 81 -4.10 -14.89 13.01
C ALA A 81 -4.36 -13.72 12.04
N ILE A 82 -5.26 -13.90 11.07
CA ILE A 82 -5.70 -12.84 10.15
C ILE A 82 -6.47 -11.77 10.92
N ASN A 83 -7.46 -12.14 11.74
CA ASN A 83 -8.26 -11.19 12.51
C ASN A 83 -7.42 -10.36 13.50
N ASP A 84 -6.36 -10.93 14.06
CA ASP A 84 -5.46 -10.25 14.99
C ASP A 84 -4.50 -9.26 14.31
N ARG A 85 -4.13 -9.50 13.05
CA ARG A 85 -2.99 -8.83 12.38
C ARG A 85 -3.38 -8.00 11.17
N VAL A 86 -4.48 -8.34 10.50
CA VAL A 86 -4.96 -7.63 9.32
C VAL A 86 -6.06 -6.67 9.76
N PRO A 87 -5.85 -5.35 9.64
CA PRO A 87 -6.89 -4.37 9.96
C PRO A 87 -8.12 -4.64 9.11
N TRP A 88 -9.30 -4.36 9.67
CA TRP A 88 -10.55 -4.46 8.92
C TRP A 88 -10.43 -3.67 7.61
N THR A 89 -10.63 -4.35 6.47
CA THR A 89 -10.43 -3.76 5.14
C THR A 89 -11.49 -4.28 4.18
N ARG A 90 -12.07 -3.42 3.33
CA ARG A 90 -13.04 -3.79 2.29
C ARG A 90 -12.72 -3.13 0.95
N LEU A 91 -13.08 -3.79 -0.13
CA LEU A 91 -13.06 -3.21 -1.48
C LEU A 91 -14.16 -2.15 -1.56
N LEU A 92 -13.91 -1.05 -2.27
CA LEU A 92 -14.92 -0.05 -2.57
C LEU A 92 -15.38 -0.14 -4.04
N PRO A 93 -16.68 0.06 -4.33
CA PRO A 93 -17.75 0.22 -3.33
C PRO A 93 -17.94 -1.06 -2.50
N CYS A 94 -18.18 -0.90 -1.19
CA CYS A 94 -18.36 -2.02 -0.26
C CYS A 94 -19.85 -2.24 0.02
N GLU A 95 -20.21 -3.42 0.50
CA GLU A 95 -21.58 -3.77 0.93
C GLU A 95 -22.09 -2.94 2.12
N ARG A 96 -21.21 -2.23 2.85
CA ARG A 96 -21.66 -1.33 3.92
C ARG A 96 -22.47 -0.17 3.36
N ASP A 97 -23.43 0.27 4.16
CA ASP A 97 -24.18 1.48 3.90
C ASP A 97 -23.22 2.68 3.81
N THR A 98 -23.26 3.40 2.70
CA THR A 98 -22.54 4.66 2.49
C THR A 98 -22.77 5.63 3.65
N ALA A 99 -23.97 5.65 4.24
CA ALA A 99 -24.29 6.47 5.40
C ALA A 99 -23.48 6.07 6.65
N GLU A 100 -23.23 4.78 6.87
CA GLU A 100 -22.39 4.29 7.98
C GLU A 100 -20.93 4.66 7.77
N VAL A 101 -20.43 4.55 6.54
CA VAL A 101 -19.07 4.96 6.17
C VAL A 101 -18.89 6.46 6.39
N LEU A 102 -19.86 7.28 5.96
CA LEU A 102 -19.82 8.73 6.17
C LEU A 102 -19.89 9.11 7.65
N LYS A 103 -20.69 8.40 8.46
CA LYS A 103 -20.81 8.66 9.90
C LYS A 103 -19.50 8.41 10.64
N ASN A 104 -18.71 7.43 10.22
CA ASN A 104 -17.45 7.03 10.87
C ASN A 104 -16.23 7.35 10.00
N PHE A 105 -16.35 8.36 9.13
CA PHE A 105 -15.39 8.60 8.07
C PHE A 105 -13.97 8.82 8.59
N ASP A 106 -13.85 9.49 9.74
CA ASP A 106 -12.59 9.79 10.44
C ASP A 106 -11.83 8.55 10.95
N GLN A 107 -12.54 7.42 11.11
CA GLN A 107 -11.97 6.13 11.53
C GLN A 107 -11.37 5.35 10.37
N TYR A 108 -11.46 5.84 9.14
CA TYR A 108 -11.05 5.11 7.95
C TYR A 108 -9.88 5.76 7.21
N VAL A 109 -9.17 4.90 6.47
CA VAL A 109 -8.15 5.28 5.48
C VAL A 109 -8.56 4.70 4.14
N PHE A 110 -8.54 5.55 3.11
CA PHE A 110 -8.91 5.22 1.74
C PHE A 110 -7.64 5.11 0.91
N LYS A 111 -7.47 4.00 0.18
CA LYS A 111 -6.27 3.72 -0.59
C LYS A 111 -6.63 3.19 -1.97
N SER A 112 -5.99 3.70 -3.02
CA SER A 112 -5.99 3.00 -4.30
C SER A 112 -5.29 1.64 -4.14
N SER A 113 -5.90 0.58 -4.67
CA SER A 113 -5.42 -0.80 -4.54
C SER A 113 -4.07 -1.00 -5.23
N SER A 114 -3.92 -0.45 -6.43
CA SER A 114 -2.68 -0.49 -7.24
C SER A 114 -1.80 0.76 -7.09
N GLY A 115 -2.25 1.78 -6.35
CA GLY A 115 -1.49 3.00 -6.13
C GLY A 115 -0.21 2.80 -5.32
N TYR A 116 0.87 3.49 -5.69
CA TYR A 116 2.12 3.55 -4.92
C TYR A 116 2.44 5.00 -4.57
N GLY A 117 3.23 5.22 -3.50
CA GLY A 117 3.79 6.53 -3.18
C GLY A 117 2.85 7.53 -2.50
N GLY A 118 1.84 7.12 -1.73
CA GLY A 118 1.10 7.99 -0.81
C GLY A 118 0.12 9.02 -1.44
N HIS A 119 0.25 9.35 -2.73
CA HIS A 119 -0.62 10.33 -3.40
C HIS A 119 -2.10 9.91 -3.51
N THR A 120 -2.36 8.61 -3.49
CA THR A 120 -3.71 8.01 -3.54
C THR A 120 -4.10 7.38 -2.20
N VAL A 121 -3.60 7.95 -1.11
CA VAL A 121 -3.91 7.59 0.28
C VAL A 121 -4.50 8.79 0.99
N PHE A 122 -5.72 8.63 1.50
CA PHE A 122 -6.46 9.67 2.20
C PHE A 122 -6.91 9.16 3.56
N ILE A 123 -6.66 9.95 4.60
CA ILE A 123 -7.03 9.64 5.98
C ILE A 123 -8.28 10.45 6.30
N GLY A 124 -9.35 9.79 6.72
CA GLY A 124 -10.63 10.47 6.93
C GLY A 124 -10.57 11.56 7.99
N SER A 125 -9.76 11.39 9.05
CA SER A 125 -9.58 12.42 10.07
C SER A 125 -8.82 13.67 9.59
N GLU A 126 -8.16 13.59 8.44
CA GLU A 126 -7.37 14.68 7.83
C GLU A 126 -8.06 15.25 6.58
N TRP A 127 -9.36 14.93 6.39
CA TRP A 127 -10.07 15.29 5.17
C TRP A 127 -10.22 16.79 4.96
N GLY A 128 -10.39 17.54 6.05
CA GLY A 128 -10.54 18.99 6.07
C GLY A 128 -9.35 19.75 6.63
N SER A 129 -8.20 19.11 6.85
CA SER A 129 -7.01 19.79 7.37
C SER A 129 -6.22 20.47 6.24
N ASP A 130 -6.17 21.80 6.27
CA ASP A 130 -5.35 22.61 5.37
C ASP A 130 -3.94 22.80 5.93
N LEU A 131 -3.12 21.75 5.83
CA LEU A 131 -1.69 21.83 6.12
C LEU A 131 -0.89 21.96 4.80
N GLY A 132 -0.82 23.18 4.27
CA GLY A 132 0.06 23.59 3.16
C GLY A 132 -0.25 22.99 1.78
N ASP A 133 0.69 23.13 0.84
CA ASP A 133 0.56 22.74 -0.59
C ASP A 133 0.37 21.22 -0.84
N ASN A 134 0.53 20.40 0.21
CA ASN A 134 0.28 18.95 0.20
C ASN A 134 -1.05 18.57 0.89
N SER A 135 -1.99 19.52 1.04
CA SER A 135 -3.27 19.28 1.70
C SER A 135 -4.05 18.15 1.02
N THR A 136 -4.81 17.39 1.82
CA THR A 136 -5.70 16.32 1.34
C THR A 136 -6.62 16.81 0.22
N GLN A 137 -7.14 18.03 0.33
CA GLN A 137 -8.00 18.66 -0.67
C GLN A 137 -7.28 18.95 -1.99
N ALA A 138 -6.03 19.41 -1.97
CA ALA A 138 -5.26 19.61 -3.20
C ALA A 138 -5.07 18.28 -3.96
N ARG A 139 -4.74 17.20 -3.24
CA ARG A 139 -4.58 15.87 -3.83
C ARG A 139 -5.90 15.30 -4.37
N LEU A 140 -7.00 15.47 -3.64
CA LEU A 140 -8.33 15.03 -4.07
C LEU A 140 -8.78 15.78 -5.35
N ARG A 141 -8.62 17.10 -5.39
CA ARG A 141 -8.92 17.92 -6.56
C ARG A 141 -8.12 17.51 -7.78
N ALA A 142 -6.82 17.29 -7.62
CA ALA A 142 -5.96 16.82 -8.70
C ALA A 142 -6.36 15.41 -9.19
N LEU A 143 -6.66 14.49 -8.27
CA LEU A 143 -7.07 13.13 -8.59
C LEU A 143 -8.41 13.09 -9.32
N MET A 144 -9.40 13.83 -8.83
CA MET A 144 -10.77 13.84 -9.34
C MET A 144 -10.96 14.83 -10.50
N ARG A 145 -9.95 15.66 -10.79
CA ARG A 145 -9.96 16.73 -11.81
C ARG A 145 -11.09 17.74 -11.58
N VAL A 146 -11.23 18.20 -10.35
CA VAL A 146 -12.23 19.19 -9.93
C VAL A 146 -11.56 20.41 -9.29
N HIS A 147 -12.23 21.57 -9.35
CA HIS A 147 -11.71 22.83 -8.81
C HIS A 147 -12.17 23.09 -7.37
N ASP A 148 -13.39 22.64 -7.05
CA ASP A 148 -14.02 22.82 -5.75
C ASP A 148 -13.52 21.83 -4.71
N SER A 149 -13.77 22.14 -3.44
CA SER A 149 -13.45 21.23 -2.34
C SER A 149 -14.27 19.95 -2.48
N VAL A 150 -13.62 18.81 -2.22
CA VAL A 150 -14.21 17.49 -2.34
C VAL A 150 -14.75 17.06 -0.99
N THR A 151 -16.08 16.89 -0.89
CA THR A 151 -16.69 16.32 0.32
C THR A 151 -16.47 14.80 0.38
N PRO A 152 -16.52 14.18 1.57
CA PRO A 152 -16.51 12.73 1.70
C PRO A 152 -17.56 12.02 0.83
N LYS A 153 -18.75 12.63 0.70
CA LYS A 153 -19.84 12.08 -0.12
C LYS A 153 -19.49 12.10 -1.62
N ASP A 154 -18.93 13.21 -2.09
CA ASP A 154 -18.52 13.34 -3.50
C ASP A 154 -17.42 12.33 -3.85
N PHE A 155 -16.47 12.13 -2.92
CA PHE A 155 -15.40 11.15 -3.11
C PHE A 155 -15.91 9.72 -3.18
N LEU A 156 -16.83 9.31 -2.29
CA LEU A 156 -17.42 7.98 -2.34
C LEU A 156 -18.25 7.75 -3.61
N ALA A 157 -19.01 8.76 -4.04
CA ALA A 157 -19.75 8.72 -5.30
C ALA A 157 -18.80 8.63 -6.52
N TRP A 158 -17.69 9.36 -6.49
CA TRP A 158 -16.65 9.27 -7.51
C TRP A 158 -16.00 7.90 -7.54
N ILE A 159 -15.61 7.32 -6.40
CA ILE A 159 -15.02 5.96 -6.34
C ILE A 159 -15.96 4.95 -6.98
N ALA A 160 -17.27 5.03 -6.73
CA ALA A 160 -18.24 4.08 -7.27
C ALA A 160 -18.28 4.04 -8.81
N THR A 161 -17.80 5.11 -9.48
CA THR A 161 -17.76 5.22 -10.94
C THR A 161 -16.33 5.31 -11.50
N SER A 162 -15.32 5.38 -10.63
CA SER A 162 -13.92 5.57 -11.00
C SER A 162 -13.31 4.29 -11.55
N PRO A 163 -12.50 4.36 -12.62
CA PRO A 163 -11.75 3.21 -13.09
C PRO A 163 -10.68 2.82 -12.06
N GLY A 164 -10.74 1.58 -11.58
CA GLY A 164 -9.76 1.00 -10.67
C GLY A 164 -10.34 0.59 -9.33
N VAL A 165 -9.54 -0.17 -8.57
CA VAL A 165 -9.99 -0.74 -7.29
C VAL A 165 -9.52 0.14 -6.15
N TRP A 166 -10.44 0.49 -5.26
CA TRP A 166 -10.16 1.20 -4.02
C TRP A 166 -10.39 0.29 -2.82
N VAL A 167 -9.70 0.56 -1.72
CA VAL A 167 -9.95 -0.07 -0.43
C VAL A 167 -10.26 0.98 0.62
N ILE A 168 -11.20 0.65 1.49
CA ILE A 168 -11.40 1.30 2.78
C ILE A 168 -10.80 0.39 3.85
N GLN A 169 -10.04 0.98 4.77
CA GLN A 169 -9.38 0.26 5.85
C GLN A 169 -9.62 0.99 7.16
N GLN A 170 -9.92 0.25 8.23
CA GLN A 170 -9.93 0.80 9.57
C GLN A 170 -8.56 1.39 9.89
N ARG A 171 -8.55 2.63 10.36
CA ARG A 171 -7.32 3.35 10.68
C ARG A 171 -6.58 2.61 11.80
N VAL A 172 -5.33 2.29 11.52
CA VAL A 172 -4.35 1.89 12.54
C VAL A 172 -3.52 3.12 12.85
N SER A 173 -3.64 3.61 14.08
CA SER A 173 -2.87 4.77 14.53
C SER A 173 -1.56 4.32 15.17
N GLY A 174 -0.44 4.74 14.59
CA GLY A 174 0.85 4.64 15.25
C GLY A 174 0.96 5.63 16.41
N ARG A 175 1.88 5.37 17.34
CA ARG A 175 2.24 6.34 18.38
C ARG A 175 3.14 7.42 17.76
N ARG A 176 3.00 8.67 18.21
CA ARG A 176 3.99 9.72 17.90
C ARG A 176 5.22 9.53 18.78
N HIS A 177 6.38 9.65 18.16
CA HIS A 177 7.69 9.54 18.80
C HIS A 177 8.48 10.81 18.55
N ARG A 178 9.16 11.30 19.59
CA ARG A 178 10.17 12.33 19.45
C ARG A 178 11.41 11.70 18.85
N SER A 179 11.81 12.18 17.68
CA SER A 179 12.91 11.62 16.89
C SER A 179 13.91 12.71 16.51
N LYS A 180 15.17 12.31 16.36
CA LYS A 180 16.21 13.17 15.76
C LYS A 180 16.23 12.95 14.26
N VAL A 181 16.11 14.03 13.48
CA VAL A 181 16.07 14.00 12.01
C VAL A 181 17.25 14.79 11.48
N ILE A 182 17.93 14.22 10.50
CA ILE A 182 18.98 14.92 9.73
C ILE A 182 18.29 15.64 8.57
N THR A 183 18.40 16.96 8.50
CA THR A 183 17.82 17.78 7.45
C THR A 183 18.65 17.72 6.17
N ALA A 184 18.12 18.26 5.06
CA ALA A 184 18.88 18.41 3.82
C ALA A 184 20.13 19.30 3.97
N SER A 185 20.09 20.27 4.89
CA SER A 185 21.24 21.11 5.28
C SER A 185 22.25 20.41 6.18
N ARG A 186 22.01 19.13 6.53
CA ARG A 186 22.81 18.32 7.46
C ARG A 186 22.75 18.76 8.92
N ASP A 187 21.75 19.56 9.28
CA ASP A 187 21.46 19.88 10.66
C ASP A 187 20.71 18.71 11.34
N VAL A 188 20.86 18.60 12.65
CA VAL A 188 20.08 17.65 13.45
C VAL A 188 19.00 18.42 14.19
N ILE A 189 17.75 18.12 13.88
CA ILE A 189 16.57 18.70 14.53
C ILE A 189 15.80 17.63 15.28
N GLU A 190 15.03 18.04 16.29
CA GLU A 190 14.07 17.17 16.97
C GLU A 190 12.68 17.39 16.39
N VAL A 191 12.02 16.29 16.02
CA VAL A 191 10.70 16.30 15.40
C VAL A 191 9.85 15.20 16.01
N ASP A 192 8.65 15.56 16.43
CA ASP A 192 7.63 14.58 16.77
C ASP A 192 6.98 14.04 15.50
N GLY A 193 7.06 12.73 15.29
CA GLY A 193 6.52 12.09 14.10
C GLY A 193 6.12 10.65 14.32
N PHE A 194 5.79 9.97 13.23
CA PHE A 194 5.38 8.58 13.20
C PHE A 194 6.50 7.74 12.61
N VAL A 195 6.63 6.53 13.13
CA VAL A 195 7.58 5.53 12.63
C VAL A 195 6.80 4.28 12.26
N ASP A 196 7.12 3.71 11.10
CA ASP A 196 6.75 2.34 10.79
C ASP A 196 7.98 1.48 10.51
N ALA A 197 7.75 0.17 10.44
CA ALA A 197 8.75 -0.80 10.07
C ALA A 197 8.16 -1.81 9.08
N SER A 198 8.99 -2.25 8.13
CA SER A 198 8.70 -3.30 7.18
C SER A 198 9.84 -4.31 7.24
N VAL A 199 9.53 -5.53 7.67
CA VAL A 199 10.52 -6.61 7.79
C VAL A 199 10.50 -7.43 6.51
N PHE A 200 11.68 -7.81 6.01
CA PHE A 200 11.79 -8.67 4.84
C PHE A 200 11.85 -10.13 5.26
N LEU A 201 11.00 -10.94 4.61
CA LEU A 201 10.97 -12.38 4.78
C LEU A 201 11.28 -13.04 3.44
N ASN A 202 12.08 -14.10 3.48
CA ASN A 202 12.36 -14.92 2.32
C ASN A 202 11.22 -15.92 2.09
N ALA A 203 10.84 -16.13 0.83
CA ALA A 203 9.94 -17.20 0.43
C ALA A 203 10.74 -18.40 -0.10
N GLY A 204 10.41 -19.62 0.33
CA GLY A 204 11.05 -20.86 -0.15
C GLY A 204 12.23 -21.38 0.69
N ALA A 205 12.54 -20.73 1.81
CA ALA A 205 13.47 -21.20 2.84
C ALA A 205 12.84 -20.99 4.22
N PRO A 206 13.37 -21.60 5.30
CA PRO A 206 12.94 -21.27 6.66
C PRO A 206 12.97 -19.74 6.86
N PRO A 207 11.93 -19.14 7.47
CA PRO A 207 11.84 -17.71 7.62
C PRO A 207 12.98 -17.21 8.50
N LEU A 208 13.96 -16.56 7.87
CA LEU A 208 14.99 -15.80 8.54
C LEU A 208 14.62 -14.32 8.43
N CYS A 209 14.54 -13.63 9.56
CA CYS A 209 14.44 -12.18 9.58
C CYS A 209 15.78 -11.61 9.10
N GLY A 210 15.87 -11.31 7.80
CA GLY A 210 17.09 -10.82 7.16
C GLY A 210 17.34 -9.32 7.35
N GLY A 211 16.50 -8.65 8.13
CA GLY A 211 16.48 -7.20 8.29
C GLY A 211 15.17 -6.58 7.80
N GLY A 212 15.17 -5.27 7.67
CA GLY A 212 13.99 -4.50 7.33
C GLY A 212 14.31 -3.04 7.11
N VAL A 213 13.26 -2.27 6.83
CA VAL A 213 13.33 -0.83 6.67
C VAL A 213 12.39 -0.21 7.69
N SER A 214 12.88 0.82 8.38
CA SER A 214 12.03 1.71 9.16
C SER A 214 11.90 3.04 8.43
N ARG A 215 10.70 3.65 8.50
CA ARG A 215 10.42 4.95 7.89
C ARG A 215 9.88 5.90 8.93
N PHE A 216 10.22 7.17 8.78
CA PHE A 216 9.77 8.25 9.64
C PHE A 216 9.05 9.33 8.82
N ALA A 217 7.98 9.92 9.38
CA ALA A 217 7.41 11.16 8.85
C ALA A 217 6.84 12.02 9.97
N ALA A 218 6.82 13.34 9.79
CA ALA A 218 6.17 14.25 10.74
C ALA A 218 4.65 14.03 10.81
N GLY A 219 4.04 13.69 9.67
CA GLY A 219 2.63 13.31 9.55
C GLY A 219 2.43 11.78 9.53
N PRO A 220 1.17 11.30 9.60
CA PRO A 220 0.88 9.87 9.69
C PRO A 220 1.13 9.08 8.39
N LEU A 221 1.41 9.75 7.28
CA LEU A 221 1.81 9.12 6.02
C LEU A 221 3.33 9.03 5.91
N VAL A 222 3.88 7.89 6.31
CA VAL A 222 5.33 7.59 6.32
C VAL A 222 5.90 7.18 4.94
N ASN A 223 5.13 7.33 3.87
CA ASN A 223 5.61 7.03 2.52
C ASN A 223 6.74 7.98 2.12
N ILE A 224 7.84 7.42 1.60
CA ILE A 224 9.01 8.21 1.17
C ILE A 224 8.64 9.24 0.09
N GLY A 225 7.75 8.87 -0.84
CA GLY A 225 7.29 9.76 -1.92
C GLY A 225 6.45 10.96 -1.45
N THR A 226 5.97 10.98 -0.20
CA THR A 226 5.15 12.08 0.35
C THR A 226 5.82 12.76 1.54
N GLY A 227 7.15 12.82 1.56
CA GLY A 227 7.92 13.51 2.61
C GLY A 227 8.32 12.62 3.79
N GLY A 228 8.10 11.31 3.70
CA GLY A 228 8.71 10.35 4.63
C GLY A 228 10.21 10.17 4.35
N GLY A 229 10.96 9.85 5.40
CA GLY A 229 12.38 9.51 5.35
C GLY A 229 12.65 8.10 5.86
N LEU A 230 13.90 7.67 5.77
CA LEU A 230 14.37 6.42 6.37
C LEU A 230 14.78 6.65 7.82
N ALA A 231 14.49 5.66 8.68
CA ALA A 231 14.98 5.59 10.05
C ALA A 231 15.82 4.33 10.23
N PRO A 232 16.81 4.32 11.14
CA PRO A 232 17.55 3.11 11.47
C PRO A 232 16.61 1.99 11.91
N PHE A 233 16.80 0.79 11.37
CA PHE A 233 16.07 -0.41 11.76
C PHE A 233 17.02 -1.32 12.55
N ALA A 234 16.71 -1.56 13.82
CA ALA A 234 17.45 -2.46 14.68
C ALA A 234 16.54 -3.63 15.10
N VAL A 235 17.02 -4.85 14.90
CA VAL A 235 16.42 -6.07 15.47
C VAL A 235 17.22 -6.37 16.73
N CYS A 236 16.60 -6.20 17.90
CA CYS A 236 17.20 -6.52 19.20
C CYS A 236 16.85 -7.95 19.61
#